data_AF-A0A966NEH4-F1
#
_entry.id   AF-A0A966NEH4-F1
#
_cell.length_a   1.000
_cell.length_b   1.000
_cell.length_c   1.000
_cell.angle_alpha   90.00
_cell.angle_beta   90.00
_cell.angle_gamma   90.00
#
_symmetry.space_group_name_H-M   'P 1'
#
loop_
_entity.id
_entity.type
_entity.pdbx_description
1 polymer ?
#
loop_
_entity_poly.entity_id
_entity_poly.type
_entity_poly.pdbx_seq_one_letter_code
_entity_poly.pdbx_strand_id
1 'polypeptide(L)'
;MSAQTYYVPEQSRFPIFMALSLFLLVMGASSTINNLDNPDSNSAYILYAGFISLFTTLFFWFRQVIKEHLAGLDSNQLKTSYVYGMAWFIFSEVMFFAAFFGALFYVRSFAVPWLAGEGENGVGISAIGLWEGFESTWPVITTPDKGAEYVIAEKSMAWPGWGHALEWLPLWNTIVLLSSSVTVHFAHIGLKNGNRKKFNVFLGITVGLALIFVGLQAAEYYEAYAHYGLTLNSGIYG
;
A
#
# COMPACT_ATOMS: atom_id res chain seq x y z
N MET A 1 31.34 -34.12 -2.54
CA MET A 1 30.48 -32.92 -2.69
C MET A 1 31.27 -31.88 -3.44
N SER A 2 30.95 -31.60 -4.72
CA SER A 2 31.65 -30.52 -5.44
C SER A 2 31.21 -29.18 -4.84
N ALA A 3 32.15 -28.40 -4.31
CA ALA A 3 31.88 -27.04 -3.87
C ALA A 3 31.38 -26.23 -5.08
N GLN A 4 30.13 -25.75 -5.03
CA GLN A 4 29.64 -24.79 -6.01
C GLN A 4 30.13 -23.41 -5.60
N THR A 5 30.81 -22.70 -6.50
CA THR A 5 31.23 -21.31 -6.26
C THR A 5 30.01 -20.41 -6.22
N TYR A 6 29.89 -19.58 -5.19
CA TYR A 6 28.83 -18.57 -5.11
C TYR A 6 29.04 -17.53 -6.21
N TYR A 7 28.02 -17.29 -7.03
CA TYR A 7 28.11 -16.28 -8.08
C TYR A 7 28.11 -14.89 -7.44
N VAL A 8 29.18 -14.14 -7.69
CA VAL A 8 29.28 -12.72 -7.33
C VAL A 8 29.21 -11.94 -8.64
N PRO A 9 28.19 -11.08 -8.83
CA PRO A 9 28.08 -10.28 -10.03
C PRO A 9 29.30 -9.39 -10.24
N GLU A 10 29.63 -9.13 -11.50
CA GLU A 10 30.62 -8.11 -11.84
C GLU A 10 30.11 -6.71 -11.46
N GLN A 11 31.00 -5.72 -11.51
CA GLN A 11 30.71 -4.36 -11.08
C GLN A 11 29.45 -3.80 -11.78
N SER A 12 28.41 -3.53 -10.99
CA SER A 12 27.16 -2.96 -11.47
C SER A 12 27.08 -1.46 -11.18
N ARG A 13 26.63 -0.69 -12.18
CA ARG A 13 26.40 0.77 -12.04
C ARG A 13 24.98 1.10 -11.57
N PHE A 14 24.06 0.15 -11.63
CA PHE A 14 22.65 0.36 -11.29
C PHE A 14 22.42 0.85 -9.85
N PRO A 15 23.16 0.39 -8.81
CA PRO A 15 22.99 0.92 -7.46
C PRO A 15 23.21 2.44 -7.36
N ILE A 16 24.19 2.99 -8.10
CA ILE A 16 24.47 4.43 -8.09
C ILE A 16 23.32 5.20 -8.78
N PHE A 17 22.85 4.70 -9.92
CA PHE A 17 21.71 5.32 -10.60
C PHE A 17 20.44 5.25 -9.75
N MET A 18 20.22 4.14 -9.04
CA MET A 18 19.10 3.95 -8.13
C MET A 18 19.17 4.97 -6.97
N ALA A 19 20.34 5.15 -6.35
CA ALA A 19 20.53 6.15 -5.30
C ALA A 19 20.24 7.58 -5.82
N LEU A 20 20.71 7.91 -7.02
CA LEU A 20 20.42 9.20 -7.66
C LEU A 20 18.92 9.38 -7.94
N SER A 21 18.23 8.35 -8.44
CA SER A 21 16.78 8.39 -8.68
C SER A 21 16.01 8.62 -7.39
N LEU A 22 16.38 7.95 -6.29
CA LEU A 22 15.74 8.15 -4.97
C LEU A 22 16.00 9.55 -4.43
N PHE A 23 17.22 10.07 -4.58
CA PHE A 23 17.54 11.44 -4.20
C PHE A 23 16.65 12.45 -4.95
N LEU A 24 16.53 12.31 -6.27
CA LEU A 24 15.68 13.17 -7.09
C LEU A 24 14.19 13.04 -6.72
N LEU A 25 13.72 11.83 -6.40
CA LEU A 25 12.34 11.62 -5.95
C LEU A 25 12.05 12.31 -4.61
N VAL A 26 12.92 12.15 -3.61
CA VAL A 26 12.72 12.77 -2.30
C VAL A 26 12.81 14.30 -2.39
N MET A 27 13.82 14.82 -3.10
CA MET A 27 13.98 16.26 -3.33
C MET A 27 12.81 16.83 -4.15
N GLY A 28 12.38 16.11 -5.18
CA GLY A 28 11.23 16.48 -6.01
C GLY A 28 9.93 16.50 -5.22
N ALA A 29 9.66 15.48 -4.42
CA ALA A 29 8.45 15.40 -3.60
C ALA A 29 8.42 16.50 -2.54
N SER A 30 9.53 16.68 -1.81
CA SER A 30 9.67 17.74 -0.80
C SER A 30 9.49 19.13 -1.40
N SER A 31 10.16 19.42 -2.53
CA SER A 31 10.02 20.72 -3.19
C SER A 31 8.62 20.95 -3.79
N THR A 32 7.96 19.91 -4.29
CA THR A 32 6.59 20.00 -4.83
C THR A 32 5.59 20.34 -3.73
N ILE A 33 5.67 19.66 -2.57
CA ILE A 33 4.79 19.93 -1.43
C ILE A 33 5.02 21.34 -0.89
N ASN A 34 6.28 21.76 -0.74
CA ASN A 34 6.62 23.07 -0.17
C ASN A 34 6.28 24.27 -1.09
N ASN A 35 6.07 24.03 -2.39
CA ASN A 35 5.75 25.08 -3.36
C ASN A 35 4.35 24.90 -3.95
N LEU A 36 3.46 24.15 -3.28
CA LEU A 36 2.13 23.82 -3.80
C LEU A 36 1.29 25.08 -4.10
N ASP A 37 1.44 26.13 -3.30
CA ASP A 37 0.72 27.39 -3.45
C ASP A 37 1.38 28.36 -4.46
N ASN A 38 2.54 28.00 -5.03
CA ASN A 38 3.26 28.83 -5.98
C ASN A 38 3.05 28.34 -7.42
N PRO A 39 2.18 28.98 -8.21
CA PRO A 39 1.82 28.53 -9.55
C PRO A 39 2.96 28.63 -10.58
N ASP A 40 3.98 29.44 -10.32
CA ASP A 40 5.16 29.58 -11.19
C ASP A 40 6.26 28.55 -10.86
N SER A 41 6.05 27.70 -9.85
CA SER A 41 7.06 26.76 -9.41
C SER A 41 7.14 25.53 -10.33
N ASN A 42 8.32 25.32 -10.90
CA ASN A 42 8.65 24.18 -11.76
C ASN A 42 9.13 22.95 -10.96
N SER A 43 8.81 22.90 -9.66
CA SER A 43 9.29 21.90 -8.70
C SER A 43 8.84 20.46 -9.05
N ALA A 44 7.62 20.32 -9.58
CA ALA A 44 7.06 19.04 -10.00
C ALA A 44 7.86 18.36 -11.12
N TYR A 45 8.59 19.11 -11.96
CA TYR A 45 9.43 18.50 -13.00
C TYR A 45 10.60 17.71 -12.42
N ILE A 46 11.14 18.11 -11.27
CA ILE A 46 12.19 17.36 -10.57
C ILE A 46 11.61 16.02 -10.08
N LEU A 47 10.38 16.03 -9.58
CA LEU A 47 9.67 14.82 -9.16
C LEU A 47 9.43 13.88 -10.36
N TYR A 48 8.92 14.38 -11.49
CA TYR A 48 8.74 13.57 -12.70
C TYR A 48 10.06 13.03 -13.25
N ALA A 49 11.13 13.83 -13.24
CA ALA A 49 12.46 13.37 -13.61
C ALA A 49 12.96 12.25 -12.69
N GLY A 50 12.68 12.35 -11.39
CA GLY A 50 12.94 11.30 -10.41
C GLY A 50 12.22 9.99 -10.74
N PHE A 51 10.91 10.04 -11.05
CA PHE A 51 10.13 8.86 -11.44
C PHE A 51 10.64 8.23 -12.73
N ILE A 52 10.91 9.04 -13.76
CA ILE A 52 11.46 8.55 -15.04
C ILE A 52 12.81 7.86 -14.81
N SER A 53 13.69 8.48 -14.02
CA SER A 53 15.00 7.91 -13.67
C SER A 53 14.86 6.59 -12.90
N LEU A 54 13.95 6.52 -11.92
CA LEU A 54 13.65 5.32 -11.14
C LEU A 54 13.19 4.18 -12.04
N PHE A 55 12.13 4.40 -12.83
CA PHE A 55 11.56 3.34 -13.68
C PHE A 55 12.54 2.88 -14.75
N THR A 56 13.31 3.81 -15.32
CA THR A 56 14.36 3.48 -16.29
C THR A 56 15.43 2.59 -15.64
N THR A 57 15.90 2.96 -14.46
CA THR A 57 16.92 2.17 -13.73
C THR A 57 16.40 0.78 -13.39
N LEU A 58 15.19 0.66 -12.83
CA LEU A 58 14.58 -0.63 -12.51
C LEU A 58 14.37 -1.50 -13.77
N PHE A 59 13.91 -0.91 -14.87
CA PHE A 59 13.72 -1.63 -16.13
C PHE A 59 15.03 -2.25 -16.64
N PHE A 60 16.11 -1.46 -16.71
CA PHE A 60 17.40 -1.96 -17.17
C PHE A 60 18.04 -2.93 -16.18
N TRP A 61 17.88 -2.70 -14.87
CA TRP A 61 18.39 -3.59 -13.85
C TRP A 61 17.70 -4.96 -13.90
N PHE A 62 16.37 -5.01 -13.89
CA PHE A 62 15.65 -6.28 -13.99
C PHE A 62 15.89 -6.99 -15.32
N ARG A 63 16.02 -6.24 -16.43
CA ARG A 63 16.42 -6.82 -17.71
C ARG A 63 17.79 -7.50 -17.63
N GLN A 64 18.75 -6.90 -16.92
CA GLN A 64 20.07 -7.49 -16.74
C GLN A 64 19.99 -8.77 -15.90
N VAL A 65 19.27 -8.75 -14.78
CA VAL A 65 19.05 -9.94 -13.93
C VAL A 65 18.41 -11.08 -14.73
N ILE A 66 17.41 -10.79 -15.58
CA ILE A 66 16.79 -11.80 -16.46
C ILE A 66 17.81 -12.39 -17.45
N LYS A 67 18.69 -11.56 -18.03
CA LYS A 67 19.74 -12.04 -18.94
C LYS A 67 20.74 -12.96 -18.23
N GLU A 68 21.17 -12.59 -17.02
CA GLU A 68 22.10 -13.39 -16.21
C GLU A 68 21.49 -14.74 -15.82
N HIS A 69 20.21 -14.74 -15.42
CA HIS A 69 19.42 -15.95 -15.19
C HIS A 69 19.36 -16.86 -16.43
N LEU A 70 19.04 -16.30 -17.59
CA LEU A 70 18.92 -17.06 -18.85
C LEU A 70 20.29 -17.57 -19.34
N ALA A 71 21.37 -16.86 -19.02
CA ALA A 71 22.75 -17.30 -19.28
C ALA A 71 23.19 -18.43 -18.34
N GLY A 72 22.40 -18.77 -17.32
CA GLY A 72 22.68 -19.88 -16.40
C GLY A 72 23.81 -19.58 -15.41
N LEU A 73 24.09 -18.30 -15.14
CA LEU A 73 25.12 -17.87 -14.18
C LEU A 73 24.74 -18.17 -12.72
N ASP A 74 23.46 -18.48 -12.52
CA ASP A 74 22.85 -18.82 -11.25
C ASP A 74 23.20 -20.19 -10.67
N SER A 75 23.96 -20.18 -9.58
CA SER A 75 24.16 -21.39 -8.77
C SER A 75 22.88 -21.78 -8.01
N ASN A 76 22.76 -23.05 -7.62
CA ASN A 76 21.61 -23.52 -6.84
C ASN A 76 21.54 -22.81 -5.48
N GLN A 77 22.70 -22.52 -4.88
CA GLN A 77 22.77 -21.74 -3.64
C GLN A 77 22.22 -20.32 -3.82
N LEU A 78 22.54 -19.65 -4.94
CA LEU A 78 22.04 -18.31 -5.23
C LEU A 78 20.52 -18.28 -5.39
N LYS A 79 19.93 -19.30 -6.04
CA LYS A 79 18.46 -19.43 -6.16
C LYS A 79 17.78 -19.51 -4.80
N THR A 80 18.36 -20.25 -3.84
CA THR A 80 17.86 -20.29 -2.47
C THR A 80 17.97 -18.92 -1.80
N SER A 81 19.08 -18.21 -1.99
CA SER A 81 19.24 -16.83 -1.48
C SER A 81 18.18 -15.89 -2.04
N TYR A 82 17.80 -15.99 -3.32
CA TYR A 82 16.71 -15.18 -3.90
C TYR A 82 15.36 -15.44 -3.24
N VAL A 83 15.04 -16.70 -2.93
CA VAL A 83 13.80 -17.05 -2.21
C VAL A 83 13.80 -16.45 -0.80
N TYR A 84 14.90 -16.55 -0.06
CA TYR A 84 15.00 -15.93 1.26
C TYR A 84 14.99 -14.39 1.19
N GLY A 85 15.63 -13.80 0.17
CA GLY A 85 15.58 -12.35 -0.07
C GLY A 85 14.15 -11.86 -0.29
N MET A 86 13.38 -12.56 -1.13
CA MET A 86 11.96 -12.25 -1.34
C MET A 86 11.11 -12.47 -0.08
N ALA A 87 11.39 -13.53 0.68
CA ALA A 87 10.69 -13.79 1.95
C ALA A 87 10.94 -12.67 2.98
N TRP A 88 12.19 -12.22 3.14
CA TRP A 88 12.53 -11.11 4.04
C TRP A 88 11.94 -9.78 3.57
N PHE A 89 11.89 -9.54 2.25
CA PHE A 89 11.21 -8.38 1.68
C PHE A 89 9.71 -8.39 2.00
N ILE A 90 9.01 -9.53 1.77
CA ILE A 90 7.59 -9.67 2.13
C ILE A 90 7.39 -9.48 3.63
N PHE A 91 8.29 -10.03 4.47
CA PHE A 91 8.23 -9.83 5.91
C PHE A 91 8.35 -8.35 6.30
N SER A 92 9.25 -7.58 5.68
CA SER A 92 9.33 -6.14 5.94
C SER A 92 8.08 -5.38 5.52
N GLU A 93 7.44 -5.76 4.41
CA GLU A 93 6.15 -5.18 3.99
C GLU A 93 5.05 -5.47 5.02
N VAL A 94 4.97 -6.71 5.54
CA VAL A 94 4.02 -7.06 6.61
C VAL A 94 4.26 -6.24 7.88
N MET A 95 5.52 -6.02 8.28
CA MET A 95 5.86 -5.17 9.42
C MET A 95 5.51 -3.69 9.18
N PHE A 96 5.69 -3.19 7.96
CA PHE A 96 5.24 -1.85 7.57
C PHE A 96 3.72 -1.71 7.74
N PHE A 97 2.92 -2.66 7.22
CA PHE A 97 1.46 -2.65 7.44
C PHE A 97 1.08 -2.83 8.92
N ALA A 98 1.84 -3.60 9.70
CA ALA A 98 1.61 -3.75 11.13
C ALA A 98 1.71 -2.41 11.88
N ALA A 99 2.53 -1.46 11.41
CA ALA A 99 2.57 -0.12 11.98
C ALA A 99 1.24 0.65 11.76
N PHE A 100 0.64 0.56 10.57
CA PHE A 100 -0.66 1.20 10.29
C PHE A 100 -1.80 0.56 11.07
N PHE A 101 -1.86 -0.78 11.12
CA PHE A 101 -2.86 -1.48 11.94
C PHE A 101 -2.64 -1.23 13.44
N GLY A 102 -1.38 -1.12 13.88
CA GLY A 102 -1.02 -0.74 15.24
C GLY A 102 -1.49 0.68 15.58
N ALA A 103 -1.31 1.64 14.67
CA ALA A 103 -1.82 3.00 14.82
C ALA A 103 -3.36 3.01 14.90
N LEU A 104 -4.06 2.32 13.99
CA LEU A 104 -5.51 2.19 14.02
C LEU A 104 -6.01 1.55 15.32
N PHE A 105 -5.36 0.46 15.77
CA PHE A 105 -5.68 -0.20 17.03
C PHE A 105 -5.49 0.73 18.22
N TYR A 106 -4.39 1.47 18.25
CA TYR A 106 -4.08 2.42 19.32
C TYR A 106 -5.11 3.55 19.37
N VAL A 107 -5.44 4.14 18.22
CA VAL A 107 -6.45 5.20 18.12
C VAL A 107 -7.80 4.69 18.64
N ARG A 108 -8.27 3.57 18.11
CA ARG A 108 -9.60 3.05 18.42
C ARG A 108 -9.75 2.53 19.85
N SER A 109 -8.71 1.91 20.39
CA SER A 109 -8.78 1.20 21.68
C SER A 109 -8.35 2.06 22.86
N PHE A 110 -7.54 3.10 22.62
CA PHE A 110 -6.98 3.93 23.67
C PHE A 110 -7.25 5.42 23.43
N ALA A 111 -6.80 5.99 22.32
CA ALA A 111 -6.85 7.43 22.13
C ALA A 111 -8.29 8.00 22.15
N VAL A 112 -9.22 7.36 21.41
CA VAL A 112 -10.63 7.81 21.35
C VAL A 112 -11.34 7.67 22.70
N PRO A 113 -11.27 6.52 23.42
CA PRO A 113 -11.81 6.42 24.78
C PRO A 113 -11.22 7.45 25.76
N TRP A 114 -9.91 7.69 25.71
CA TRP A 114 -9.27 8.68 26.59
C TRP A 114 -9.78 10.09 26.35
N LEU A 115 -10.07 10.47 25.09
CA LEU A 115 -10.68 11.76 24.77
C LEU A 115 -12.10 11.91 25.35
N ALA A 116 -12.84 10.81 25.50
CA ALA A 116 -14.14 10.78 26.16
C ALA A 116 -14.06 10.79 27.69
N GLY A 117 -12.85 10.81 28.26
CA GLY A 117 -12.63 10.73 29.70
C GLY A 117 -12.61 9.31 30.27
N GLU A 118 -12.64 8.29 29.41
CA GLU A 118 -12.61 6.88 29.84
C GLU A 118 -11.17 6.39 30.08
N GLY A 119 -10.98 5.47 31.04
CA GLY A 119 -9.69 4.81 31.28
C GLY A 119 -8.66 5.65 32.06
N GLU A 120 -7.46 5.08 32.22
CA GLU A 120 -6.40 5.63 33.11
C GLU A 120 -5.98 7.06 32.72
N ASN A 121 -5.80 7.32 31.43
CA ASN A 121 -5.42 8.64 30.91
C ASN A 121 -6.63 9.56 30.67
N GLY A 122 -7.86 9.02 30.65
CA GLY A 122 -9.07 9.79 30.43
C GLY A 122 -9.44 10.69 31.61
N VAL A 123 -9.17 10.25 32.83
CA VAL A 123 -9.46 11.01 34.06
C VAL A 123 -8.77 12.38 34.06
N GLY A 124 -7.53 12.44 33.58
CA GLY A 124 -6.78 13.70 33.45
C GLY A 124 -7.37 14.63 32.38
N ILE A 125 -7.81 14.07 31.25
CA ILE A 125 -8.42 14.82 30.14
C ILE A 125 -9.79 15.39 30.56
N SER A 126 -10.61 14.59 31.24
CA SER A 126 -11.91 15.03 31.77
C SER A 126 -11.76 16.08 32.86
N ALA A 127 -10.72 16.00 33.69
CA ALA A 127 -10.46 16.97 34.76
C ALA A 127 -10.07 18.37 34.23
N ILE A 128 -9.49 18.44 33.03
CA ILE A 128 -9.09 19.70 32.38
C ILE A 128 -10.24 20.26 31.51
N GLY A 129 -11.30 19.49 31.27
CA GLY A 129 -12.44 19.92 30.44
C GLY A 129 -12.05 20.14 28.97
N LEU A 130 -11.03 19.42 28.48
CA LEU A 130 -10.45 19.64 27.15
C LEU A 130 -11.48 19.51 26.02
N TRP A 131 -12.34 18.49 26.09
CA TRP A 131 -13.34 18.16 25.06
C TRP A 131 -14.67 17.73 25.72
N GLU A 132 -15.39 18.71 26.29
CA GLU A 132 -16.68 18.46 26.93
C GLU A 132 -17.71 17.96 25.91
N GLY A 133 -18.40 16.86 26.24
CA GLY A 133 -19.44 16.27 25.40
C GLY A 133 -18.95 15.35 24.28
N PHE A 134 -17.66 14.98 24.25
CA PHE A 134 -17.15 13.99 23.30
C PHE A 134 -17.62 12.58 23.65
N GLU A 135 -18.16 11.86 22.66
CA GLU A 135 -18.60 10.48 22.82
C GLU A 135 -17.62 9.51 22.16
N SER A 136 -17.24 8.46 22.91
CA SER A 136 -16.38 7.38 22.41
C SER A 136 -17.16 6.51 21.42
N THR A 137 -17.05 6.84 20.13
CA THR A 137 -17.66 6.08 19.04
C THR A 137 -16.64 5.80 17.93
N TRP A 138 -16.77 4.65 17.26
CA TRP A 138 -15.96 4.32 16.10
C TRP A 138 -16.83 3.84 14.94
N PRO A 139 -16.72 4.42 13.75
CA PRO A 139 -15.83 5.54 13.36
C PRO A 139 -16.17 6.89 14.02
N VAL A 140 -15.16 7.76 14.22
CA VAL A 140 -15.38 9.12 14.75
C VAL A 140 -15.86 10.02 13.60
N ILE A 141 -17.19 10.07 13.41
CA ILE A 141 -17.86 10.87 12.37
C ILE A 141 -18.74 11.99 12.94
N THR A 142 -18.71 12.17 14.26
CA THR A 142 -19.40 13.24 14.98
C THR A 142 -18.49 13.75 16.07
N THR A 143 -18.31 15.06 16.15
CA THR A 143 -17.53 15.73 17.20
C THR A 143 -18.37 16.82 17.88
N PRO A 144 -18.06 17.20 19.14
CA PRO A 144 -18.81 18.21 19.88
C PRO A 144 -18.89 19.57 19.19
N ASP A 145 -17.85 19.94 18.42
CA ASP A 145 -17.78 21.18 17.64
C ASP A 145 -18.50 21.10 16.28
N LYS A 146 -19.02 19.92 15.91
CA LYS A 146 -19.66 19.61 14.63
C LYS A 146 -18.83 20.02 13.40
N GLY A 147 -17.50 19.94 13.49
CA GLY A 147 -16.62 20.26 12.37
C GLY A 147 -16.45 21.76 12.13
N ALA A 148 -16.35 22.55 13.20
CA ALA A 148 -16.15 24.00 13.11
C ALA A 148 -14.80 24.37 12.46
N GLU A 149 -13.77 23.53 12.65
CA GLU A 149 -12.45 23.70 12.01
C GLU A 149 -12.17 22.69 10.87
N TYR A 150 -12.80 21.51 10.89
CA TYR A 150 -12.50 20.41 9.96
C TYR A 150 -13.76 19.80 9.34
N VAL A 151 -13.71 19.47 8.05
CA VAL A 151 -14.80 18.81 7.32
C VAL A 151 -14.88 17.36 7.75
N ILE A 152 -15.92 16.97 8.50
CA ILE A 152 -16.10 15.59 8.95
C ILE A 152 -16.81 14.77 7.88
N ALA A 153 -16.50 13.48 7.77
CA ALA A 153 -17.17 12.58 6.85
C ALA A 153 -18.67 12.44 7.19
N GLU A 154 -19.53 12.50 6.18
CA GLU A 154 -20.99 12.39 6.32
C GLU A 154 -21.43 10.95 6.58
N LYS A 155 -20.68 9.98 6.05
CA LYS A 155 -20.98 8.55 6.17
C LYS A 155 -19.70 7.73 6.27
N SER A 156 -19.71 6.71 7.12
CA SER A 156 -18.62 5.74 7.17
C SER A 156 -18.74 4.67 6.08
N MET A 157 -17.61 4.18 5.58
CA MET A 157 -17.55 3.00 4.71
C MET A 157 -17.43 1.68 5.49
N ALA A 158 -17.78 1.70 6.78
CA ALA A 158 -17.80 0.52 7.63
C ALA A 158 -18.78 -0.55 7.09
N TRP A 159 -18.57 -1.80 7.53
CA TRP A 159 -19.42 -2.93 7.14
C TRP A 159 -20.91 -2.62 7.37
N PRO A 160 -21.76 -2.64 6.33
CA PRO A 160 -23.15 -2.21 6.42
C PRO A 160 -24.10 -3.27 6.99
N GLY A 161 -23.58 -4.43 7.42
CA GLY A 161 -24.37 -5.56 7.85
C GLY A 161 -24.74 -6.52 6.72
N TRP A 162 -25.27 -7.70 7.08
CA TRP A 162 -25.56 -8.77 6.13
C TRP A 162 -26.67 -8.43 5.12
N GLY A 163 -27.61 -7.54 5.47
CA GLY A 163 -28.72 -7.16 4.59
C GLY A 163 -28.29 -6.36 3.36
N HIS A 164 -27.18 -5.61 3.47
CA HIS A 164 -26.63 -4.76 2.39
C HIS A 164 -25.24 -5.22 1.95
N ALA A 165 -24.87 -6.48 2.24
CA ALA A 165 -23.55 -7.01 1.95
C ALA A 165 -23.18 -6.91 0.46
N LEU A 166 -24.15 -7.14 -0.44
CA LEU A 166 -23.92 -7.10 -1.90
C LEU A 166 -23.73 -5.68 -2.44
N GLU A 167 -24.20 -4.67 -1.72
CA GLU A 167 -24.00 -3.25 -2.03
C GLU A 167 -22.64 -2.74 -1.52
N TRP A 168 -21.94 -3.50 -0.67
CA TRP A 168 -20.65 -3.12 -0.13
C TRP A 168 -19.53 -3.38 -1.14
N LEU A 169 -19.05 -2.32 -1.80
CA LEU A 169 -17.96 -2.39 -2.77
C LEU A 169 -16.70 -3.16 -2.28
N PRO A 170 -16.24 -2.98 -1.02
CA PRO A 170 -15.12 -3.75 -0.48
C PRO A 170 -15.32 -5.28 -0.50
N LEU A 171 -16.57 -5.77 -0.46
CA LEU A 171 -16.86 -7.20 -0.57
C LEU A 171 -16.40 -7.73 -1.94
N TRP A 172 -16.76 -7.01 -3.00
CA TRP A 172 -16.42 -7.39 -4.37
C TRP A 172 -14.91 -7.35 -4.60
N ASN A 173 -14.23 -6.35 -4.05
CA ASN A 173 -12.77 -6.29 -4.03
C ASN A 173 -12.15 -7.52 -3.36
N THR A 174 -12.70 -7.94 -2.23
CA THR A 174 -12.26 -9.16 -1.52
C THR A 174 -12.48 -10.42 -2.37
N ILE A 175 -13.65 -10.56 -3.00
CA ILE A 175 -13.97 -11.70 -3.88
C ILE A 175 -13.00 -11.74 -5.08
N VAL A 176 -12.72 -10.61 -5.70
CA VAL A 176 -11.79 -10.50 -6.84
C VAL A 176 -10.37 -10.91 -6.42
N LEU A 177 -9.88 -10.41 -5.27
CA LEU A 177 -8.57 -10.79 -4.72
C LEU A 177 -8.48 -12.29 -4.46
N LEU A 178 -9.44 -12.88 -3.74
CA LEU A 178 -9.45 -14.32 -3.46
C LEU A 178 -9.54 -15.15 -4.74
N SER A 179 -10.36 -14.73 -5.70
CA SER A 179 -10.47 -15.40 -7.00
C SER A 179 -9.15 -15.36 -7.76
N SER A 180 -8.44 -14.23 -7.73
CA SER A 180 -7.13 -14.08 -8.39
C SER A 180 -6.04 -14.98 -7.79
N SER A 181 -6.13 -15.27 -6.48
CA SER A 181 -5.25 -16.20 -5.78
C SER A 181 -5.46 -17.65 -6.28
N VAL A 182 -6.73 -18.05 -6.45
CA VAL A 182 -7.06 -19.36 -7.01
C VAL A 182 -6.58 -19.48 -8.46
N THR A 183 -6.76 -18.44 -9.28
CA THR A 183 -6.33 -18.48 -10.69
C THR A 183 -4.81 -18.55 -10.82
N VAL A 184 -4.04 -17.82 -9.98
CA VAL A 184 -2.57 -17.91 -10.02
C VAL A 184 -2.07 -19.27 -9.52
N HIS A 185 -2.77 -19.89 -8.57
CA HIS A 185 -2.48 -21.26 -8.13
C HIS A 185 -2.65 -22.27 -9.29
N PHE A 186 -3.72 -22.14 -10.09
CA PHE A 186 -3.90 -22.96 -11.29
C PHE A 186 -2.89 -22.66 -12.39
N ALA A 187 -2.44 -21.41 -12.53
CA ALA A 187 -1.33 -21.08 -13.41
C ALA A 187 -0.05 -21.82 -12.97
N HIS A 188 0.29 -21.78 -11.68
CA HIS A 188 1.45 -22.46 -11.11
C HIS A 188 1.41 -23.98 -11.33
N ILE A 189 0.28 -24.64 -11.07
CA ILE A 189 0.10 -26.07 -11.37
C ILE A 189 0.26 -26.35 -12.87
N GLY A 190 -0.28 -25.49 -13.73
CA GLY A 190 -0.11 -25.58 -15.18
C GLY A 190 1.36 -25.58 -15.58
N LEU A 191 2.16 -24.68 -15.00
CA LEU A 191 3.59 -24.59 -15.25
C LEU A 191 4.35 -25.83 -14.76
N LYS A 192 4.02 -26.34 -13.57
CA LYS A 192 4.62 -27.56 -12.99
C LYS A 192 4.33 -28.81 -13.86
N ASN A 193 3.16 -28.86 -14.49
CA ASN A 193 2.76 -29.94 -15.41
C ASN A 193 3.28 -29.73 -16.84
N GLY A 194 4.14 -28.73 -17.09
CA GLY A 194 4.67 -28.42 -18.42
C GLY A 194 3.65 -27.81 -19.39
N ASN A 195 2.42 -27.51 -18.95
CA ASN A 195 1.35 -26.97 -19.77
C ASN A 195 1.42 -25.44 -19.82
N ARG A 196 2.25 -24.91 -20.73
CA ARG A 196 2.42 -23.47 -20.94
C ARG A 196 1.14 -22.74 -21.34
N LYS A 197 0.26 -23.39 -22.11
CA LYS A 197 -1.03 -22.78 -22.51
C LYS A 197 -1.90 -22.52 -21.28
N LYS A 198 -2.01 -23.51 -20.38
CA LYS A 198 -2.74 -23.37 -19.12
C LYS A 198 -2.12 -22.27 -18.25
N PHE A 199 -0.79 -22.25 -18.10
CA PHE A 199 -0.10 -21.20 -17.36
C PHE A 199 -0.43 -19.79 -17.88
N ASN A 200 -0.27 -19.54 -19.20
CA ASN A 200 -0.52 -18.23 -19.79
C ASN A 200 -1.98 -17.78 -19.66
N VAL A 201 -2.95 -18.70 -19.86
CA VAL A 201 -4.38 -18.37 -19.74
C VAL A 201 -4.73 -17.98 -18.31
N PHE A 202 -4.37 -18.80 -17.33
CA PHE A 202 -4.71 -18.52 -15.94
C PHE A 202 -3.96 -17.30 -15.38
N LEU A 203 -2.70 -17.10 -15.77
CA LEU A 203 -1.96 -15.89 -15.42
C LEU A 203 -2.59 -14.63 -16.03
N GLY A 204 -3.03 -14.71 -17.29
CA GLY A 204 -3.76 -13.62 -17.94
C GLY A 204 -5.07 -13.28 -17.22
N ILE A 205 -5.81 -14.29 -16.76
CA ILE A 205 -7.01 -14.09 -15.92
C ILE A 205 -6.65 -13.42 -14.60
N THR A 206 -5.59 -13.87 -13.91
CA THR A 206 -5.11 -13.22 -12.67
C THR A 206 -4.81 -11.75 -12.89
N VAL A 207 -4.10 -11.39 -13.96
CA VAL A 207 -3.76 -10.00 -14.27
C VAL A 207 -5.03 -9.20 -14.61
N GLY A 208 -5.98 -9.78 -15.36
CA GLY A 208 -7.27 -9.14 -15.64
C GLY A 208 -8.07 -8.85 -14.35
N LEU A 209 -8.11 -9.80 -13.42
CA LEU A 209 -8.73 -9.61 -12.10
C LEU A 209 -8.01 -8.54 -11.27
N ALA A 210 -6.68 -8.47 -11.33
CA ALA A 210 -5.92 -7.41 -10.67
C ALA A 210 -6.25 -6.01 -11.22
N LEU A 211 -6.45 -5.87 -12.53
CA LEU A 211 -6.89 -4.61 -13.14
C LEU A 211 -8.32 -4.25 -12.72
N ILE A 212 -9.23 -5.23 -12.64
CA ILE A 212 -10.58 -5.03 -12.11
C ILE A 212 -10.53 -4.56 -10.65
N PHE A 213 -9.68 -5.17 -9.81
CA PHE A 213 -9.47 -4.77 -8.43
C PHE A 213 -9.02 -3.30 -8.33
N VAL A 214 -8.04 -2.87 -9.14
CA VAL A 214 -7.60 -1.46 -9.15
C VAL A 214 -8.74 -0.53 -9.58
N GLY A 215 -9.55 -0.92 -10.56
CA GLY A 215 -10.72 -0.14 -11.00
C GLY A 215 -11.80 -0.01 -9.92
N LEU A 216 -12.10 -1.10 -9.22
CA LEU A 216 -13.04 -1.11 -8.10
C LEU A 216 -12.52 -0.29 -6.91
N GLN A 217 -11.23 -0.39 -6.58
CA GLN A 217 -10.60 0.45 -5.56
C GLN A 217 -10.68 1.93 -5.93
N ALA A 218 -10.48 2.29 -7.19
CA ALA A 218 -10.64 3.67 -7.65
C ALA A 218 -12.09 4.15 -7.55
N ALA A 219 -13.07 3.29 -7.84
CA ALA A 219 -14.49 3.59 -7.65
C ALA A 219 -14.84 3.77 -6.17
N GLU A 220 -14.29 2.92 -5.29
CA GLU A 220 -14.44 3.03 -3.83
C GLU A 220 -13.89 4.37 -3.31
N TYR A 221 -12.68 4.75 -3.73
CA TYR A 221 -12.12 6.05 -3.38
C TYR A 221 -12.92 7.23 -3.93
N TYR A 222 -13.44 7.10 -5.15
CA TYR A 222 -14.31 8.13 -5.72
C TYR A 222 -15.59 8.28 -4.90
N GLU A 223 -16.25 7.20 -4.52
CA GLU A 223 -17.45 7.24 -3.68
C GLU A 223 -17.16 7.80 -2.28
N ALA A 224 -16.05 7.39 -1.67
CA ALA A 224 -15.59 7.91 -0.38
C ALA A 224 -15.42 9.44 -0.41
N TYR A 225 -14.71 9.97 -1.42
CA TYR A 225 -14.44 11.39 -1.54
C TYR A 225 -15.64 12.21 -2.00
N ALA A 226 -16.36 11.75 -3.03
CA ALA A 226 -17.40 12.54 -3.69
C ALA A 226 -18.77 12.44 -3.02
N HIS A 227 -19.08 11.30 -2.39
CA HIS A 227 -20.41 11.04 -1.83
C HIS A 227 -20.42 10.95 -0.31
N TYR A 228 -19.34 10.52 0.33
CA TYR A 228 -19.31 10.34 1.80
C TYR A 228 -18.51 11.42 2.54
N GLY A 229 -17.83 12.32 1.82
CA GLY A 229 -16.97 13.33 2.43
C GLY A 229 -15.76 12.76 3.18
N LEU A 230 -15.43 11.48 2.95
CA LEU A 230 -14.29 10.80 3.56
C LEU A 230 -13.03 11.15 2.78
N THR A 231 -12.37 12.22 3.21
CA THR A 231 -11.12 12.74 2.62
C THR A 231 -9.97 12.62 3.63
N LEU A 232 -8.73 12.82 3.19
CA LEU A 232 -7.57 12.90 4.10
C LEU A 232 -7.67 14.00 5.17
N ASN A 233 -8.60 14.95 5.01
CA ASN A 233 -8.86 16.01 5.98
C ASN A 233 -10.04 15.68 6.92
N SER A 234 -10.69 14.52 6.75
CA SER A 234 -11.92 14.15 7.46
C SER A 234 -11.72 13.57 8.86
N GLY A 235 -10.71 14.09 9.55
CA GLY A 235 -10.30 13.64 10.87
C GLY A 235 -9.55 12.31 10.83
N ILE A 236 -9.41 11.67 11.99
CA ILE A 236 -8.57 10.47 12.18
C ILE A 236 -9.09 9.22 11.45
N TYR A 237 -10.33 9.23 10.96
CA TYR A 237 -10.92 8.09 10.25
C TYR A 237 -10.64 8.10 8.74
N GLY A 238 -10.48 9.29 8.13
CA GLY A 238 -10.13 9.45 6.71
C GLY A 238 -8.65 9.28 6.44
#